data_AF-A0AAE5F0F7-F1
#
_entry.id   AF-A0AAE5F0F7-F1
#
_cell.length_a   1.000
_cell.length_b   1.000
_cell.length_c   1.000
_cell.angle_alpha   90.00
_cell.angle_beta   90.00
_cell.angle_gamma   90.00
#
_symmetry.space_group_name_H-M   'P 1'
#
loop_
_entity.id
_entity.type
_entity.pdbx_description
1 polymer ?
#
loop_
_entity_poly.entity_id
_entity_poly.type
_entity_poly.pdbx_seq_one_letter_code
_entity_poly.pdbx_strand_id
1 'polypeptide(L)'
;MADTFAHGTKTNALKSQEHNRIKAQSNEEEPTWQNNQDDMEGSFVIKQILQHLASKHGIQLEDLSVREEKKCPTCHMTMKDIAYKGKFGCAQCYTTFKEDIVDIVRRVQGGQFEHVGKTPVSSQHKLALKKKIEAKNKYLQELIEQQAFEEAAVVRDEIKALQEESEG
;
A
#
# COMPACT_ATOMS: atom_id res chain seq x y z
N MET A 1 16.89 -65.21 13.99
CA MET A 1 16.73 -66.56 14.58
C MET A 1 16.40 -66.31 16.05
N ALA A 2 15.10 -66.20 16.36
CA ALA A 2 14.26 -67.29 16.92
C ALA A 2 14.43 -67.28 18.47
N ASP A 3 13.45 -67.25 19.36
CA ASP A 3 12.00 -67.53 19.39
C ASP A 3 11.41 -66.80 20.64
N THR A 4 10.20 -66.24 20.65
CA THR A 4 8.84 -66.85 20.80
C THR A 4 8.48 -67.31 22.23
N PHE A 5 7.20 -67.12 22.60
CA PHE A 5 6.41 -67.57 23.77
C PHE A 5 6.34 -66.62 24.98
N ALA A 6 5.23 -65.93 25.32
CA ALA A 6 3.78 -66.22 25.39
C ALA A 6 3.31 -66.94 26.67
N HIS A 7 2.14 -66.47 27.13
CA HIS A 7 1.24 -66.93 28.22
C HIS A 7 1.40 -66.12 29.52
N GLY A 8 0.41 -65.44 30.08
CA GLY A 8 -1.02 -65.37 29.77
C GLY A 8 -1.85 -65.51 31.05
N THR A 9 -2.58 -64.44 31.41
CA THR A 9 -3.87 -64.43 32.12
C THR A 9 -3.82 -64.73 33.65
N LYS A 10 -4.65 -64.18 34.55
CA LYS A 10 -6.03 -63.66 34.49
C LYS A 10 -6.30 -62.58 35.56
N THR A 11 -7.15 -61.63 35.17
CA THR A 11 -8.28 -61.02 35.91
C THR A 11 -8.06 -60.38 37.28
N ASN A 12 -8.40 -59.09 37.38
CA ASN A 12 -9.52 -58.73 38.24
C ASN A 12 -10.28 -57.53 37.68
N ALA A 13 -11.61 -57.67 37.67
CA ALA A 13 -12.58 -56.69 37.25
C ALA A 13 -12.90 -55.78 38.43
N LEU A 14 -13.15 -54.49 38.18
CA LEU A 14 -14.03 -53.66 39.01
C LEU A 14 -14.44 -52.39 38.23
N LYS A 15 -15.67 -52.47 37.70
CA LYS A 15 -16.74 -51.45 37.61
C LYS A 15 -16.36 -50.05 37.11
N SER A 16 -16.80 -49.73 35.90
CA SER A 16 -18.10 -49.06 35.63
C SER A 16 -18.20 -47.68 36.27
N GLN A 17 -17.76 -46.66 35.52
CA GLN A 17 -18.46 -45.38 35.47
C GLN A 17 -18.57 -44.98 34.00
N GLU A 18 -19.81 -44.95 33.53
CA GLU A 18 -20.20 -44.68 32.15
C GLU A 18 -19.71 -43.32 31.68
N HIS A 19 -18.89 -43.33 30.63
CA HIS A 19 -18.62 -42.15 29.83
C HIS A 19 -19.91 -41.79 29.08
N ASN A 20 -20.50 -40.66 29.46
CA ASN A 20 -21.65 -40.09 28.79
C ASN A 20 -21.34 -39.86 27.30
N ARG A 21 -21.86 -40.76 26.47
CA ARG A 21 -21.91 -40.67 25.01
C ARG A 21 -22.93 -39.59 24.65
N ILE A 22 -22.46 -38.35 24.50
CA ILE A 22 -23.25 -37.32 23.83
C ILE A 22 -23.54 -37.83 22.42
N LYS A 23 -24.81 -38.14 22.16
CA LYS A 23 -25.27 -38.52 20.83
C LYS A 23 -25.10 -37.31 19.91
N ALA A 24 -24.42 -37.54 18.80
CA ALA A 24 -24.46 -36.70 17.63
C ALA A 24 -25.92 -36.45 17.25
N GLN A 25 -26.34 -35.19 17.33
CA GLN A 25 -27.44 -34.65 16.55
C GLN A 25 -26.82 -33.58 15.66
N SER A 26 -26.52 -34.02 14.44
CA SER A 26 -26.24 -33.18 13.29
C SER A 26 -27.47 -32.32 13.00
N ASN A 27 -27.46 -31.09 13.50
CA ASN A 27 -28.20 -29.98 12.89
C ASN A 27 -27.14 -28.95 12.49
N GLU A 28 -26.44 -29.27 11.41
CA GLU A 28 -25.68 -28.29 10.63
C GLU A 28 -26.71 -27.47 9.85
N GLU A 29 -27.28 -26.46 10.49
CA GLU A 29 -27.86 -25.35 9.74
C GLU A 29 -26.69 -24.44 9.34
N GLU A 30 -26.10 -24.76 8.18
CA GLU A 30 -25.18 -23.85 7.52
C GLU A 30 -25.90 -22.51 7.25
N PRO A 31 -25.28 -21.36 7.55
CA PRO A 31 -25.80 -20.08 7.12
C PRO A 31 -25.65 -20.01 5.60
N THR A 32 -26.73 -20.34 4.90
CA THR A 32 -26.86 -20.06 3.48
C THR A 32 -26.76 -18.56 3.31
N TRP A 33 -25.73 -18.08 2.62
CA TRP A 33 -25.69 -16.72 2.07
C TRP A 33 -26.75 -16.61 0.96
N GLN A 34 -28.01 -16.61 1.36
CA GLN A 34 -29.14 -16.39 0.48
C GLN A 34 -29.26 -14.91 0.22
N ASN A 35 -28.92 -14.54 -1.02
CA ASN A 35 -29.39 -13.39 -1.76
C ASN A 35 -29.49 -12.08 -0.96
N ASN A 36 -28.43 -11.28 -1.01
CA ASN A 36 -28.58 -9.83 -0.85
C ASN A 36 -29.35 -9.28 -2.07
N GLN A 37 -30.66 -9.46 -2.05
CA GLN A 37 -31.62 -8.66 -2.80
C GLN A 37 -31.99 -7.43 -1.96
N ASP A 38 -31.01 -6.63 -1.57
CA ASP A 38 -31.28 -5.37 -0.89
C ASP A 38 -30.21 -4.38 -1.30
N ASP A 39 -30.45 -3.66 -2.41
CA ASP A 39 -29.80 -2.37 -2.75
C ASP A 39 -30.40 -1.71 -4.02
N MET A 40 -31.64 -2.05 -4.42
CA MET A 40 -32.26 -1.44 -5.61
C MET A 40 -33.01 -0.12 -5.30
N GLU A 41 -33.31 0.17 -4.04
CA GLU A 41 -34.23 1.26 -3.67
C GLU A 41 -33.50 2.58 -3.30
N GLY A 42 -32.31 2.50 -2.70
CA GLY A 42 -31.48 3.68 -2.40
C GLY A 42 -30.85 4.33 -3.64
N SER A 43 -30.62 3.53 -4.68
CA SER A 43 -30.11 3.98 -5.98
C SER A 43 -31.10 4.91 -6.69
N PHE A 44 -32.41 4.67 -6.53
CA PHE A 44 -33.44 5.44 -7.22
C PHE A 44 -33.66 6.83 -6.60
N VAL A 45 -33.75 6.94 -5.27
CA VAL A 45 -34.02 8.22 -4.59
C VAL A 45 -32.87 9.21 -4.76
N ILE A 46 -31.63 8.73 -4.56
CA ILE A 46 -30.43 9.57 -4.69
C ILE A 46 -30.28 10.03 -6.14
N LYS A 47 -30.52 9.15 -7.12
CA LYS A 47 -30.46 9.50 -8.55
C LYS A 47 -31.45 10.60 -8.93
N GLN A 48 -32.69 10.55 -8.44
CA GLN A 48 -33.72 11.57 -8.72
C GLN A 48 -33.34 12.93 -8.12
N ILE A 49 -32.86 12.95 -6.87
CA ILE A 49 -32.43 14.18 -6.20
C ILE A 49 -31.25 14.82 -6.94
N LEU A 50 -30.25 14.01 -7.31
CA LEU A 50 -29.06 14.49 -8.03
C LEU A 50 -29.41 15.00 -9.43
N GLN A 51 -30.30 14.33 -10.14
CA GLN A 51 -30.81 14.79 -11.44
C GLN A 51 -31.47 16.16 -11.33
N HIS A 52 -32.35 16.35 -10.33
CA HIS A 52 -33.05 17.61 -10.14
C HIS A 52 -32.10 18.78 -9.76
N LEU A 53 -31.11 18.51 -8.91
CA LEU A 53 -30.09 19.50 -8.52
C LEU A 53 -29.19 19.89 -9.69
N ALA A 54 -28.76 18.91 -10.49
CA ALA A 54 -27.94 19.16 -11.67
C ALA A 54 -28.67 20.05 -12.69
N SER A 55 -29.93 19.74 -13.00
CA SER A 55 -30.76 20.56 -13.91
C SER A 55 -30.98 21.97 -13.37
N LYS A 56 -31.20 22.14 -12.06
CA LYS A 56 -31.36 23.46 -11.42
C LYS A 56 -30.12 24.34 -11.55
N HIS A 57 -28.93 23.74 -11.55
CA HIS A 57 -27.65 24.44 -11.65
C HIS A 57 -27.05 24.44 -13.06
N GLY A 58 -27.80 24.02 -14.08
CA GLY A 58 -27.34 24.01 -15.48
C GLY A 58 -26.25 22.97 -15.77
N ILE A 59 -26.11 21.96 -14.92
CA ILE A 59 -25.19 20.84 -15.12
C ILE A 59 -25.91 19.80 -15.98
N GLN A 60 -25.50 19.67 -17.24
CA GLN A 60 -26.00 18.62 -18.14
C GLN A 60 -25.38 17.29 -17.71
N LEU A 61 -26.23 16.36 -17.25
CA LEU A 61 -25.79 15.08 -16.70
C LEU A 61 -25.27 14.14 -17.81
N GLU A 62 -25.64 14.38 -19.05
CA GLU A 62 -25.16 13.70 -20.25
C GLU A 62 -23.67 13.99 -20.54
N ASP A 63 -23.16 15.15 -20.10
CA ASP A 63 -21.73 15.52 -20.22
C ASP A 63 -20.86 14.92 -19.10
N LEU A 64 -21.49 14.36 -18.05
CA LEU A 64 -20.80 13.49 -17.10
C LEU A 64 -20.57 12.15 -17.77
N SER A 65 -19.66 12.12 -18.76
CA SER A 65 -19.22 10.91 -19.43
C SER A 65 -19.05 9.82 -18.38
N VAL A 66 -19.87 8.78 -18.45
CA VAL A 66 -19.58 7.51 -17.79
C VAL A 66 -18.31 7.05 -18.50
N ARG A 67 -17.16 7.47 -17.99
CA ARG A 67 -15.88 7.03 -18.52
C ARG A 67 -15.92 5.52 -18.40
N GLU A 68 -15.97 4.85 -19.55
CA GLU A 68 -15.89 3.40 -19.57
C GLU A 68 -14.67 3.01 -18.75
N GLU A 69 -14.92 2.27 -17.66
CA GLU A 69 -13.85 1.89 -16.77
C GLU A 69 -12.87 1.01 -17.56
N LYS A 70 -11.61 1.43 -17.59
CA LYS A 70 -10.54 0.70 -18.26
C LYS A 70 -10.48 -0.73 -17.71
N LYS A 71 -10.57 -1.73 -18.59
CA LYS A 71 -10.50 -3.16 -18.25
C LYS A 71 -9.28 -3.81 -18.89
N CYS A 72 -8.74 -4.82 -18.23
CA CYS A 72 -7.72 -5.68 -18.83
C CYS A 72 -8.32 -6.45 -20.02
N PRO A 73 -7.69 -6.46 -21.21
CA PRO A 73 -8.21 -7.19 -22.36
C PRO A 73 -8.15 -8.71 -22.18
N THR A 74 -7.34 -9.21 -21.23
CA THR A 74 -7.13 -10.65 -21.01
C THR A 74 -7.98 -11.20 -19.87
N CYS A 75 -8.01 -10.55 -18.71
CA CYS A 75 -8.74 -11.04 -17.54
C CYS A 75 -9.94 -10.16 -17.14
N HIS A 76 -10.23 -9.11 -17.91
CA HIS A 76 -11.38 -8.20 -17.78
C HIS A 76 -11.55 -7.47 -16.44
N MET A 77 -10.59 -7.61 -15.52
CA MET A 77 -10.56 -6.85 -14.27
C MET A 77 -10.30 -5.37 -14.54
N THR A 78 -10.97 -4.51 -13.78
CA THR A 78 -10.73 -3.08 -13.68
C THR A 78 -9.65 -2.77 -12.64
N MET A 79 -9.20 -1.52 -12.57
CA MET A 79 -8.32 -1.08 -11.47
C MET A 79 -9.02 -1.18 -10.11
N LYS A 80 -10.35 -0.96 -10.03
CA LYS A 80 -11.12 -1.13 -8.80
C LYS A 80 -11.08 -2.58 -8.30
N ASP A 81 -11.24 -3.54 -9.22
CA ASP A 81 -11.16 -4.97 -8.87
C ASP A 81 -9.77 -5.35 -8.36
N ILE A 82 -8.71 -4.80 -8.97
CA ILE A 82 -7.33 -5.03 -8.55
C ILE A 82 -7.09 -4.43 -7.16
N ALA A 83 -7.56 -3.21 -6.92
CA ALA A 83 -7.45 -2.55 -5.64
C ALA A 83 -8.21 -3.30 -4.52
N TYR A 84 -9.42 -3.77 -4.82
CA TYR A 84 -10.23 -4.55 -3.88
C TYR A 84 -9.61 -5.92 -3.57
N LYS A 85 -9.11 -6.65 -4.59
CA LYS A 85 -8.49 -7.97 -4.40
C LYS A 85 -7.04 -7.90 -3.88
N GLY A 86 -6.40 -6.74 -3.99
CA GLY A 86 -4.99 -6.54 -3.62
C GLY A 86 -3.98 -7.24 -4.53
N LYS A 87 -4.41 -7.77 -5.69
CA LYS A 87 -3.53 -8.47 -6.63
C LYS A 87 -3.98 -8.30 -8.08
N PHE A 88 -3.00 -8.32 -8.98
CA PHE A 88 -3.23 -8.33 -10.43
C PHE A 88 -3.79 -9.69 -10.89
N GLY A 89 -4.66 -9.68 -11.90
CA GLY A 89 -5.31 -10.89 -12.41
C GLY A 89 -4.46 -11.69 -13.40
N CYS A 90 -3.65 -11.01 -14.23
CA CYS A 90 -2.74 -11.63 -15.20
C CYS A 90 -1.58 -10.69 -15.54
N ALA A 91 -0.59 -11.16 -16.30
CA ALA A 91 0.58 -10.35 -16.69
C ALA A 91 0.21 -9.08 -17.47
N GLN A 92 -0.81 -9.14 -18.33
CA GLN A 92 -1.27 -8.01 -19.14
C GLN A 92 -1.83 -6.84 -18.29
N CYS A 93 -2.17 -7.08 -17.02
CA CYS A 93 -2.62 -6.02 -16.12
C CYS A 93 -1.53 -4.96 -15.89
N TYR A 94 -0.25 -5.33 -15.83
CA TYR A 94 0.86 -4.38 -15.64
C TYR A 94 0.96 -3.37 -16.78
N THR A 95 0.80 -3.84 -18.02
CA THR A 95 0.82 -3.00 -19.21
C THR A 95 -0.46 -2.19 -19.35
N THR A 96 -1.61 -2.82 -19.11
CA THR A 96 -2.92 -2.16 -19.22
C THR A 96 -2.98 -0.96 -18.26
N PHE A 97 -2.57 -1.15 -17.01
CA PHE A 97 -2.75 -0.16 -15.95
C PHE A 97 -1.46 0.57 -15.56
N LYS A 98 -0.47 0.60 -16.46
CA LYS A 98 0.87 1.15 -16.17
C LYS A 98 0.83 2.52 -15.50
N GLU A 99 0.05 3.44 -16.05
CA GLU A 99 -0.06 4.82 -15.57
C GLU A 99 -0.67 4.87 -14.16
N ASP A 100 -1.78 4.17 -13.95
CA ASP A 100 -2.45 4.08 -12.65
C ASP A 100 -1.52 3.49 -11.58
N ILE A 101 -0.77 2.44 -11.94
CA ILE A 101 0.19 1.77 -11.05
C ILE A 101 1.30 2.74 -10.63
N VAL A 102 1.88 3.48 -11.57
CA VAL A 102 2.94 4.46 -11.29
C VAL A 102 2.44 5.50 -10.28
N ASP A 103 1.23 6.01 -10.46
CA ASP A 103 0.66 7.02 -9.56
C ASP A 103 0.32 6.47 -8.17
N ILE A 104 -0.14 5.23 -8.09
CA ILE A 104 -0.40 4.55 -6.81
C ILE A 104 0.93 4.34 -6.07
N VAL A 105 1.93 3.76 -6.74
CA VAL A 105 3.25 3.49 -6.16
C VAL A 105 3.90 4.78 -5.69
N ARG A 106 3.86 5.84 -6.50
CA ARG A 106 4.36 7.17 -6.14
C ARG A 106 3.71 7.68 -4.85
N ARG A 107 2.38 7.58 -4.74
CA ARG A 107 1.66 8.05 -3.54
C ARG A 107 2.02 7.23 -2.29
N VAL A 108 2.10 5.91 -2.42
CA VAL A 108 2.46 5.01 -1.30
C VAL A 108 3.91 5.23 -0.85
N GLN A 109 4.81 5.53 -1.78
CA GLN A 109 6.24 5.73 -1.51
C GLN A 109 6.60 7.20 -1.22
N GLY A 110 5.63 8.08 -0.97
CA GLY A 110 5.91 9.48 -0.63
C GLY A 110 6.58 10.28 -1.75
N GLY A 111 6.30 9.94 -3.00
CA GLY A 111 6.85 10.60 -4.18
C GLY A 111 8.20 10.07 -4.67
N GLN A 112 8.82 9.15 -3.94
CA GLN A 112 10.12 8.58 -4.27
C GLN A 112 9.97 7.33 -5.14
N PHE A 113 10.67 7.26 -6.27
CA PHE A 113 10.77 6.03 -7.09
C PHE A 113 12.05 5.24 -6.81
N GLU A 114 13.00 5.87 -6.12
CA GLU A 114 14.31 5.31 -5.84
C GLU A 114 14.49 5.19 -4.34
N HIS A 115 15.00 4.04 -3.90
CA HIS A 115 15.34 3.84 -2.51
C HIS A 115 16.69 4.51 -2.23
N VAL A 116 16.65 5.68 -1.59
CA VAL A 116 17.85 6.45 -1.22
C VAL A 116 18.62 5.88 -0.01
N GLY A 117 18.18 4.74 0.54
CA GLY A 117 18.82 4.13 1.71
C GLY A 117 18.29 4.66 3.04
N LYS A 118 18.66 3.98 4.13
CA LYS A 118 18.50 4.52 5.49
C LYS A 118 19.70 5.41 5.77
N THR A 119 19.47 6.65 6.19
CA THR A 119 20.55 7.50 6.71
C THR A 119 20.74 7.21 8.20
N PRO A 120 21.91 6.69 8.64
CA PRO A 120 22.18 6.49 10.05
C PRO A 120 22.07 7.81 10.83
N VAL A 121 21.63 7.75 12.09
CA VAL A 121 21.57 8.94 12.96
C VAL A 121 22.95 9.58 13.08
N SER A 122 24.01 8.77 13.16
CA SER A 122 25.41 9.23 13.17
C SER A 122 25.82 10.03 11.92
N SER A 123 25.13 9.85 10.80
CA SER A 123 25.42 10.55 9.54
C SER A 123 24.58 11.81 9.34
N GLN A 124 23.63 12.12 10.22
CA GLN A 124 22.78 13.31 10.11
C GLN A 124 23.60 14.60 10.18
N HIS A 125 24.62 14.65 11.04
CA HIS A 125 25.52 15.80 11.14
C HIS A 125 26.27 16.04 9.82
N LYS A 126 26.92 15.01 9.28
CA LYS A 126 27.63 15.09 7.98
C LYS A 126 26.70 15.47 6.83
N LEU A 127 25.47 14.96 6.82
CA LEU A 127 24.47 15.32 5.82
C LEU A 127 24.03 16.79 5.94
N ALA A 128 23.85 17.29 7.16
CA ALA A 128 23.51 18.69 7.40
C ALA A 128 24.64 19.63 6.95
N LEU A 129 25.89 19.28 7.25
CA LEU A 129 27.07 20.02 6.77
C LEU A 129 27.14 20.02 5.24
N LYS A 130 26.95 18.87 4.59
CA LYS A 130 26.92 18.76 3.13
C LYS A 130 25.86 19.67 2.50
N LYS A 131 24.65 19.72 3.07
CA LYS A 131 23.59 20.63 2.60
C LYS A 131 23.95 22.10 2.79
N LYS A 132 24.55 22.48 3.91
CA LYS A 132 25.04 23.85 4.14
C LYS A 132 26.12 24.24 3.14
N ILE A 133 27.08 23.34 2.87
CA ILE A 133 28.13 23.55 1.86
C ILE A 133 27.51 23.74 0.48
N GLU A 134 26.53 22.91 0.09
CA GLU A 134 25.87 23.05 -1.21
C GLU A 134 25.13 24.40 -1.34
N ALA A 135 24.42 24.82 -0.29
CA ALA A 135 23.75 26.12 -0.28
C ALA A 135 24.74 27.29 -0.39
N LYS A 136 25.85 27.26 0.36
CA LYS A 136 26.90 28.28 0.27
C LYS A 136 27.61 28.29 -1.07
N ASN A 137 27.80 27.13 -1.71
CA ASN A 137 28.37 27.07 -3.06
C ASN A 137 27.48 27.77 -4.10
N LYS A 138 26.15 27.63 -3.98
CA LYS A 138 25.22 28.38 -4.84
C LYS A 138 25.33 29.88 -4.60
N TYR A 139 25.32 30.29 -3.33
CA TYR A 139 25.47 31.69 -2.96
C TYR A 139 26.82 32.29 -3.40
N LEU A 140 27.90 31.51 -3.32
CA LEU A 140 29.21 31.92 -3.82
C LEU A 140 29.17 32.21 -5.33
N GLN A 141 28.49 31.37 -6.12
CA GLN A 141 28.33 31.62 -7.56
C GLN A 141 27.55 32.92 -7.83
N GLU A 142 26.47 33.16 -7.08
CA GLU A 142 25.70 34.41 -7.18
C GLU A 142 26.59 35.65 -6.91
N LEU A 143 27.44 35.61 -5.88
CA LEU A 143 28.38 36.69 -5.57
C LEU A 143 29.44 36.90 -6.66
N ILE A 144 29.93 35.82 -7.27
CA ILE A 144 30.87 35.89 -8.40
C ILE A 144 30.20 36.54 -9.62
N GLU A 145 28.97 36.15 -9.95
CA GLU A 145 28.20 36.76 -11.04
C GLU A 145 27.95 38.25 -10.81
N GLN A 146 27.74 38.65 -9.55
CA GLN A 146 27.58 40.04 -9.13
C GLN A 146 28.89 40.82 -8.98
N GLN A 147 30.04 40.17 -9.19
CA GLN A 147 31.38 40.75 -9.00
C GLN A 147 31.66 41.23 -7.56
N ALA A 148 30.95 40.66 -6.57
CA ALA A 148 31.14 40.93 -5.15
C ALA A 148 32.30 40.09 -4.58
N PHE A 149 33.52 40.37 -5.03
CA PHE A 149 34.68 39.51 -4.76
C PHE A 149 35.12 39.46 -3.29
N GLU A 150 34.92 40.53 -2.53
CA GLU A 150 35.25 40.57 -1.10
C GLU A 150 34.35 39.62 -0.30
N GLU A 151 33.04 39.71 -0.52
CA GLU A 151 32.05 38.82 0.09
C GLU A 151 32.22 37.37 -0.39
N ALA A 152 32.54 37.17 -1.67
CA ALA A 152 32.84 35.85 -2.22
C ALA A 152 34.06 35.20 -1.53
N ALA A 153 35.09 35.99 -1.18
CA ALA A 153 36.24 35.48 -0.45
C ALA A 153 35.85 35.00 0.96
N VAL A 154 34.99 35.75 1.67
CA VAL A 154 34.45 35.35 2.98
C VAL A 154 33.68 34.03 2.86
N VAL A 155 32.73 33.95 1.93
CA VAL A 155 31.90 32.74 1.73
C VAL A 155 32.75 31.53 1.33
N ARG A 156 33.80 31.72 0.52
CA ARG A 156 34.75 30.66 0.16
C ARG A 156 35.47 30.12 1.39
N ASP A 157 35.93 30.99 2.27
CA ASP A 157 36.67 30.57 3.47
C ASP A 157 35.73 29.87 4.48
N GLU A 158 34.46 30.29 4.57
CA GLU A 158 33.42 29.57 5.33
C GLU A 158 33.12 28.18 4.74
N ILE A 159 33.10 28.03 3.41
CA ILE A 159 32.93 26.73 2.75
C ILE A 159 34.09 25.79 3.13
N LYS A 160 35.34 26.27 3.12
CA LYS A 160 36.50 25.49 3.51
C LYS A 160 36.41 25.01 4.96
N ALA A 161 36.05 25.90 5.88
CA ALA A 161 35.89 25.52 7.28
C ALA A 161 34.82 24.42 7.48
N LEU A 162 33.68 24.53 6.77
CA LEU A 162 32.63 23.51 6.81
C LEU A 162 33.06 22.18 6.17
N GLN A 163 33.91 22.21 5.14
CA GLN A 163 34.45 21.02 4.50
C GLN A 163 35.40 20.28 5.45
N GLU A 164 36.31 21.00 6.10
CA GLU A 164 37.22 20.45 7.12
C GLU A 164 36.43 19.81 8.28
N GLU A 165 35.36 20.46 8.74
CA GLU A 165 34.47 19.91 9.78
C GLU A 165 33.72 18.64 9.32
N SER A 166 33.39 18.52 8.03
CA SER A 166 32.70 17.35 7.48
C SER A 166 33.63 16.14 7.30
N GLU A 167 34.91 16.39 7.04
CA GLU A 167 35.94 15.36 6.82
C GLU A 167 36.51 14.80 8.11
N GLY A 168 36.41 15.54 9.23
CA GLY A 168 36.61 15.03 10.60
C GLY A 168 35.58 13.99 11.03
#